data_AF-A0A2J5HVG7-F1
#
_entry.id   AF-A0A2J5HVG7-F1
#
_cell.length_a   1.000
_cell.length_b   1.000
_cell.length_c   1.000
_cell.angle_alpha   90.00
_cell.angle_beta   90.00
_cell.angle_gamma   90.00
#
_symmetry.space_group_name_H-M   'P 1'
#
loop_
_entity.id
_entity.type
_entity.pdbx_description
1 polymer ?
#
loop_
_entity_poly.entity_id
_entity_poly.type
_entity_poly.pdbx_seq_one_letter_code
_entity_poly.pdbx_strand_id
1 'polypeptide(L)'
;MRLRQLGTTQSVIFLAPPEVHQSILDTCGKEPNNQIDSSHVITWLLHQTCRNLEEMQPLYFAQGINFCRRVQASQTNKGFLTNYQH
;
A
#
# COMPACT_ATOMS: atom_id res chain seq x y z
N MET A 1 -12.04 16.04 0.58
CA MET A 1 -12.72 16.71 -0.56
C MET A 1 -13.69 15.74 -1.23
N ARG A 2 -14.75 16.20 -1.91
CA ARG A 2 -15.82 15.35 -2.50
C ARG A 2 -16.00 15.46 -4.03
N LEU A 3 -15.13 16.17 -4.76
CA LEU A 3 -15.08 16.26 -6.26
C LEU A 3 -16.45 16.32 -6.98
N ARG A 4 -17.39 17.13 -6.49
CA ARG A 4 -18.81 17.11 -6.94
C ARG A 4 -19.08 17.69 -8.33
N GLN A 5 -18.10 18.37 -8.96
CA GLN A 5 -18.21 19.00 -10.29
C GLN A 5 -17.18 18.42 -11.28
N LEU A 6 -16.67 17.22 -10.99
CA LEU A 6 -15.74 16.54 -11.88
C LEU A 6 -16.47 16.13 -13.17
N GLY A 7 -15.96 16.57 -14.31
CA GLY A 7 -16.56 16.36 -15.63
C GLY A 7 -17.48 17.49 -16.13
N THR A 8 -17.81 18.48 -15.29
CA THR A 8 -18.58 19.67 -15.69
C THR A 8 -17.67 20.90 -15.81
N THR A 9 -17.27 21.49 -14.69
CA THR A 9 -16.37 22.66 -14.63
C THR A 9 -14.98 22.30 -14.12
N GLN A 10 -14.78 21.06 -13.69
CA GLN A 10 -13.51 20.57 -13.16
C GLN A 10 -13.05 19.36 -13.95
N SER A 11 -11.75 19.26 -14.18
CA SER A 11 -11.09 18.11 -14.79
C SER A 11 -9.96 17.61 -13.90
N VAL A 12 -9.51 16.39 -14.14
CA VAL A 12 -8.36 15.79 -13.49
C VAL A 12 -7.37 15.36 -14.56
N ILE A 13 -6.10 15.62 -14.32
CA ILE A 13 -4.99 15.13 -15.11
C ILE A 13 -4.06 14.34 -14.20
N PHE A 14 -3.56 13.22 -14.71
CA PHE A 14 -2.61 12.37 -14.00
C PHE A 14 -1.21 12.66 -14.53
N LEU A 15 -0.29 12.98 -13.64
CA LEU A 15 1.12 13.18 -13.94
C LEU A 15 1.90 12.00 -13.36
N ALA A 16 2.70 11.36 -14.21
CA ALA A 16 3.42 10.14 -13.86
C ALA A 16 4.84 10.18 -14.46
N PRO A 17 5.86 9.71 -13.73
CA PRO A 17 7.18 9.43 -14.29
C PRO A 17 7.12 8.40 -15.43
N PRO A 18 8.12 8.35 -16.33
CA PRO A 18 8.16 7.37 -17.43
C PRO A 18 8.01 5.92 -16.97
N GLU A 19 8.58 5.58 -15.80
CA GLU A 19 8.54 4.23 -15.23
C GLU A 19 7.10 3.84 -14.84
N VAL A 20 6.34 4.80 -14.30
CA VAL A 20 4.92 4.58 -13.94
C VAL A 20 4.07 4.52 -15.20
N HIS A 21 4.34 5.35 -16.20
CA HIS A 21 3.66 5.29 -17.50
C HIS A 21 3.83 3.91 -18.15
N GLN A 22 5.06 3.40 -18.21
CA GLN A 22 5.34 2.05 -18.71
C GLN A 22 4.63 0.98 -17.88
N SER A 23 4.66 1.10 -16.55
CA SER A 23 3.96 0.16 -15.68
C SER A 23 2.44 0.11 -15.91
N ILE A 24 1.81 1.26 -16.22
CA ILE A 24 0.39 1.32 -16.60
C ILE A 24 0.17 0.57 -17.92
N LEU A 25 1.02 0.81 -18.93
CA LEU A 25 0.93 0.13 -20.22
C LEU A 25 1.07 -1.38 -20.07
N ASP A 26 2.06 -1.84 -19.30
CA ASP A 26 2.31 -3.25 -19.03
C ASP A 26 1.12 -3.92 -18.34
N THR A 27 0.57 -3.25 -17.32
CA THR A 27 -0.58 -3.78 -16.55
C THR A 27 -1.85 -3.85 -17.41
N CYS A 28 -2.03 -2.92 -18.33
CA CYS A 28 -3.20 -2.86 -19.21
C CYS A 28 -3.00 -3.58 -20.55
N GLY A 29 -1.84 -4.16 -20.83
CA GLY A 29 -1.52 -4.81 -22.11
C GLY A 29 -1.59 -3.84 -23.31
N LYS A 30 -1.08 -2.62 -23.14
CA LYS A 30 -1.11 -1.54 -24.14
C LYS A 30 0.26 -1.34 -24.81
N GLU A 31 0.26 -0.95 -26.08
CA GLU A 31 1.50 -0.56 -26.77
C GLU A 31 1.98 0.83 -26.31
N PRO A 32 3.28 1.15 -26.45
CA PRO A 32 3.87 2.42 -25.99
C PRO A 32 3.21 3.69 -26.54
N ASN A 33 2.61 3.62 -27.73
CA ASN A 33 1.95 4.75 -28.38
C ASN A 33 0.44 4.83 -28.10
N ASN A 34 -0.13 3.91 -27.33
CA ASN A 34 -1.55 3.97 -27.00
C ASN A 34 -1.85 5.14 -26.05
N GLN A 35 -2.98 5.82 -26.30
CA GLN A 35 -3.49 6.79 -25.35
C GLN A 35 -3.91 6.11 -24.04
N ILE A 36 -3.53 6.75 -22.94
CA ILE A 36 -3.93 6.40 -21.58
C ILE A 36 -5.03 7.35 -21.16
N ASP A 37 -6.11 6.79 -20.63
CA ASP A 37 -7.17 7.53 -19.97
C ASP A 37 -7.23 7.19 -18.47
N SER A 38 -8.16 7.81 -17.75
CA SER A 38 -8.32 7.60 -16.32
C SER A 38 -8.65 6.15 -15.94
N SER A 39 -9.34 5.38 -16.79
CA SER A 39 -9.72 3.99 -16.48
C SER A 39 -8.49 3.07 -16.39
N HIS A 40 -7.48 3.31 -17.23
CA HIS A 40 -6.21 2.58 -17.21
C HIS A 40 -5.43 2.87 -15.94
N VAL A 41 -5.38 4.15 -15.51
CA VAL A 41 -4.74 4.55 -14.25
C VAL A 41 -5.40 3.87 -13.05
N ILE A 42 -6.74 3.82 -13.01
CA ILE A 42 -7.46 3.17 -11.92
C ILE A 42 -7.22 1.65 -11.93
N THR A 43 -7.20 1.02 -13.10
CA THR A 43 -6.89 -0.41 -13.24
C THR A 43 -5.49 -0.73 -12.72
N TRP A 44 -4.50 0.05 -13.16
CA TRP A 44 -3.13 -0.05 -12.67
C TRP A 44 -3.05 0.15 -11.15
N LEU A 45 -3.71 1.18 -10.61
CA LEU A 45 -3.71 1.47 -9.17
C LEU A 45 -4.23 0.28 -8.34
N LEU A 46 -5.33 -0.35 -8.77
CA LEU A 46 -5.88 -1.53 -8.10
C LEU A 46 -4.88 -2.69 -8.13
N HIS A 47 -4.25 -2.93 -9.27
CA HIS A 47 -3.24 -3.98 -9.40
C HIS A 47 -2.03 -3.73 -8.50
N GLN A 48 -1.49 -2.50 -8.50
CA GLN A 48 -0.38 -2.12 -7.62
C GLN A 48 -0.75 -2.23 -6.14
N THR A 49 -1.98 -1.90 -5.77
CA THR A 49 -2.46 -2.03 -4.39
C THR A 49 -2.46 -3.50 -3.94
N CYS A 50 -2.94 -4.41 -4.79
CA CYS A 50 -2.89 -5.85 -4.49
C CYS A 50 -1.45 -6.35 -4.36
N ARG A 51 -0.57 -6.00 -5.30
CA ARG A 51 0.86 -6.38 -5.24
C ARG A 51 1.54 -5.86 -3.97
N ASN A 52 1.31 -4.60 -3.62
CA ASN A 52 1.85 -4.02 -2.39
C ASN A 52 1.33 -4.74 -1.14
N LEU A 53 0.06 -5.15 -1.12
CA LEU A 53 -0.49 -5.91 0.01
C LEU A 53 0.16 -7.29 0.13
N GLU A 54 0.41 -7.98 -0.99
CA GLU A 54 1.12 -9.25 -1.02
C GLU A 54 2.56 -9.11 -0.53
N GLU A 55 3.29 -8.10 -1.02
CA GLU A 55 4.66 -7.81 -0.60
C GLU A 55 4.77 -7.46 0.88
N MET A 56 3.76 -6.77 1.44
CA MET A 56 3.72 -6.42 2.86
C MET A 56 3.26 -7.57 3.78
N GLN A 57 2.70 -8.65 3.23
CA GLN A 57 2.16 -9.75 4.03
C GLN A 57 3.17 -10.35 5.03
N PRO A 58 4.44 -10.63 4.66
CA PRO A 58 5.41 -11.18 5.60
C PRO A 58 5.73 -10.22 6.76
N LEU A 59 5.74 -8.92 6.48
CA LEU A 59 5.96 -7.89 7.49
C LEU A 59 4.82 -7.88 8.51
N TYR A 60 3.56 -7.92 8.05
CA TYR A 60 2.40 -7.99 8.94
C TYR A 60 2.42 -9.25 9.80
N PHE A 61 2.82 -10.39 9.22
CA PHE A 61 2.99 -11.62 9.98
C PHE A 61 4.06 -11.48 11.08
N ALA A 62 5.25 -10.97 10.72
CA ALA A 62 6.32 -10.73 11.69
C ALA A 62 5.90 -9.76 12.79
N GLN A 63 5.12 -8.72 12.45
CA GLN A 63 4.57 -7.79 13.42
C GLN A 63 3.63 -8.48 14.42
N GLY A 64 2.75 -9.37 13.94
CA GLY A 64 1.87 -10.18 14.79
C GLY A 64 2.64 -11.08 15.75
N ILE A 65 3.65 -11.79 15.23
CA ILE A 65 4.52 -12.64 16.07
C ILE A 65 5.25 -11.80 17.13
N ASN A 66 5.83 -10.66 16.74
CA ASN A 66 6.53 -9.78 17.67
C ASN A 66 5.59 -9.20 18.73
N PHE A 67 4.35 -8.88 18.37
CA PHE A 67 3.34 -8.47 19.33
C PHE A 67 3.10 -9.57 20.37
N CYS A 68 2.80 -10.80 19.95
CA CYS A 68 2.56 -11.91 20.85
C CYS A 68 3.76 -12.19 21.77
N ARG A 69 4.98 -12.15 21.23
CA ARG A 69 6.22 -12.31 22.01
C ARG A 69 6.35 -11.24 23.09
N ARG A 70 6.08 -9.97 22.77
CA ARG A 70 6.13 -8.88 23.75
C ARG A 70 5.06 -9.01 24.82
N VAL A 71 3.85 -9.38 24.45
CA VAL A 71 2.74 -9.62 25.40
C VAL A 71 3.07 -10.79 26.33
N GLN A 72 3.61 -11.89 25.79
CA GLN A 72 4.03 -13.02 26.61
C GLN A 72 5.17 -12.63 27.55
N ALA A 73 6.19 -11.92 27.04
CA ALA A 73 7.33 -11.49 27.84
C ALA A 73 6.90 -10.58 29.00
N SER A 74 5.97 -9.65 28.78
CA SER A 74 5.47 -8.77 29.85
C SER A 74 4.69 -9.55 30.92
N GLN A 75 3.96 -10.59 30.53
CA GLN A 75 3.25 -11.45 31.47
C GLN A 75 4.18 -12.39 32.25
N THR A 76 5.18 -12.98 31.59
CA THR A 76 6.17 -13.85 32.22
C THR A 76 7.04 -13.06 33.21
N ASN A 77 7.35 -11.80 32.89
CA ASN A 77 8.29 -10.97 33.65
C ASN A 77 7.59 -9.81 34.39
N LYS A 78 6.39 -10.04 34.95
CA LYS A 78 5.57 -9.00 35.61
C LYS A 78 6.30 -8.22 36.71
N GLY A 79 7.27 -8.85 37.38
CA GLY A 79 8.06 -8.24 38.45
C GLY A 79 9.41 -7.68 38.00
N PHE A 80 9.77 -7.75 36.72
CA PHE A 80 11.14 -7.44 36.28
C PHE A 80 11.59 -6.01 36.58
N LEU A 81 10.66 -5.04 36.52
CA LEU A 81 10.96 -3.63 36.83
C LEU A 81 10.78 -3.29 38.32
N THR A 82 10.20 -4.19 39.11
CA THR A 82 9.84 -3.93 40.52
C THR A 82 10.60 -4.82 41.52
N ASN A 83 11.18 -5.94 41.08
CA ASN A 83 12.08 -6.76 41.89
C ASN A 83 13.50 -6.19 41.81
N TYR A 84 13.95 -5.57 42.91
CA TYR A 84 15.33 -5.11 43.11
C TYR A 84 16.30 -6.24 43.49
N GLN A 85 15.84 -7.49 43.55
CA GLN A 85 16.68 -8.66 43.79
C GLN A 85 17.19 -9.21 42.45
N HIS A 86 18.21 -8.56 41.91
CA HIS A 86 19.13 -9.10 40.90
C HIS A 86 20.55 -8.92 41.40
#